data_AF-A0A5K1EA80-F1
#
_entry.id   AF-A0A5K1EA80-F1
#
_cell.length_a   1.000
_cell.length_b   1.000
_cell.length_c   1.000
_cell.angle_alpha   90.00
_cell.angle_beta   90.00
_cell.angle_gamma   90.00
#
_symmetry.space_group_name_H-M   'P 1'
#
loop_
_entity.id
_entity.type
_entity.pdbx_description
1 polymer ?
#
loop_
_entity_poly.entity_id
_entity_poly.type
_entity_poly.pdbx_seq_one_letter_code
_entity_poly.pdbx_strand_id
1 'polypeptide(L)'
;MVDLDWKSNVIASGMRSMAPNLAAKTSSSDAIFPLPHHIHDADELPQPSPSDIASYDNYLRLPDLSNLWASKEWQPWKNETLLRPSLQGLEITFRLISIVLSDLRPYGNKPEWRRRIESLADREVELIGAFCQEQGEQSSPLAAPTFDRVSEGVLQRDGSSPEVWKVRGSSTPVLVNRVSEQSLLPRLRTWKRAEDTAAKIALSIECHMQSSPFTLGLGEPNLACKRTLCYDLVCRPSDLYALKKNPFDRRVDNPENQTLYTVHQILEAWIFVGLELIRRINEQIDEEEWGKAAKDCWLLERVWKLLEEIQGLHLLMDPDDFLRLKSQLSIGSSPETGGFCLRSHSLYAATQACKELKNRVPVILGVEADPRGGPRIQEAAMRLFHRHGGGRGPERIHLLQAFQAVETAVKRFYFGYHQVVAVVMGSLEAKGNHSLTAACPGALSQTFLEPSYFPSLDAAKTFLGDFWRYESDQGGRP
;
A
#
# COMPACT_ATOMS: atom_id res chain seq x y z
N MET A 1 23.73 8.59 10.86
CA MET A 1 24.67 9.21 11.82
C MET A 1 24.15 10.60 12.08
N VAL A 2 23.37 10.77 13.14
CA VAL A 2 22.77 12.05 13.54
C VAL A 2 23.31 12.31 14.93
N ASP A 3 24.21 13.28 15.04
CA ASP A 3 24.74 13.76 16.32
C ASP A 3 23.63 14.53 17.05
N LEU A 4 23.37 14.11 18.28
CA LEU A 4 22.47 14.77 19.22
C LEU A 4 23.30 15.18 20.43
N ASP A 5 23.89 16.37 20.36
CA ASP A 5 24.43 17.04 21.54
C ASP A 5 24.29 18.55 21.39
N TRP A 6 23.22 19.11 21.96
CA TRP A 6 23.22 20.50 22.38
C TRP A 6 22.31 20.68 23.60
N LYS A 7 22.88 20.55 24.79
CA LYS A 7 22.35 21.18 26.01
C LYS A 7 23.40 21.16 27.12
N SER A 8 24.39 22.04 27.00
CA SER A 8 25.04 22.65 28.17
C SER A 8 26.04 23.72 27.74
N ASN A 9 25.94 24.89 28.38
CA ASN A 9 26.81 26.08 28.31
C ASN A 9 26.51 26.97 27.10
N VAL A 10 26.04 28.21 27.25
CA VAL A 10 26.80 29.33 27.84
C VAL A 10 25.86 30.34 28.53
N ILE A 11 26.24 30.76 29.74
CA ILE A 11 25.70 31.92 30.45
C ILE A 11 26.60 33.16 30.18
N ALA A 12 25.92 34.29 29.94
CA ALA A 12 26.28 35.70 30.18
C ALA A 12 27.35 36.44 29.34
N SER A 13 26.88 37.41 28.54
CA SER A 13 27.12 38.87 28.63
C SER A 13 26.86 39.51 27.24
N GLY A 14 26.36 40.72 27.03
CA GLY A 14 25.84 41.81 27.85
C GLY A 14 25.13 42.83 26.92
N MET A 15 24.07 43.45 27.45
CA MET A 15 23.42 44.74 27.10
C MET A 15 23.20 45.16 25.62
N ARG A 16 21.94 45.38 25.21
CA ARG A 16 21.28 46.72 25.19
C ARG A 16 19.83 46.67 24.64
N SER A 17 18.89 47.00 25.54
CA SER A 17 17.76 47.94 25.39
C SER A 17 16.99 48.01 24.04
N MET A 18 15.74 47.54 24.04
CA MET A 18 14.55 48.42 24.10
C MET A 18 13.30 47.57 24.32
N ALA A 19 12.57 47.87 25.39
CA ALA A 19 11.18 47.48 25.56
C ALA A 19 10.31 48.75 25.47
N PRO A 20 9.01 48.60 25.18
CA PRO A 20 8.06 49.24 26.07
C PRO A 20 7.06 48.22 26.64
N ASN A 21 7.19 48.07 27.96
CA ASN A 21 6.19 47.79 28.99
C ASN A 21 4.72 47.59 28.58
N LEU A 22 4.13 46.51 29.10
CA LEU A 22 2.84 46.57 29.78
C LEU A 22 2.85 45.63 31.01
N ALA A 23 2.52 46.26 32.13
CA ALA A 23 2.59 45.85 33.53
C ALA A 23 2.20 44.41 33.90
N ALA A 24 2.98 43.86 34.82
CA ALA A 24 2.59 42.76 35.69
C ALA A 24 1.59 43.24 36.77
N LYS A 25 0.55 42.44 37.01
CA LYS A 25 -0.08 42.31 38.32
C LYS A 25 -0.14 40.83 38.68
N THR A 26 0.66 40.47 39.67
CA THR A 26 0.67 39.20 40.39
C THR A 26 -0.46 39.16 41.40
N SER A 27 -1.22 38.06 41.44
CA SER A 27 -1.75 37.48 42.67
C SER A 27 -2.25 36.06 42.44
N SER A 28 -1.63 35.15 43.20
CA SER A 28 -1.92 33.75 43.53
C SER A 28 -3.39 33.29 43.54
N SER A 29 -3.66 32.11 42.98
CA SER A 29 -3.98 30.87 43.73
C SER A 29 -4.48 29.77 42.78
N ASP A 30 -3.99 28.55 42.97
CA ASP A 30 -4.63 27.27 42.66
C ASP A 30 -5.42 27.14 41.34
N ALA A 31 -4.74 26.73 40.28
CA ALA A 31 -5.36 26.06 39.15
C ALA A 31 -4.69 24.70 38.95
N ILE A 32 -5.28 23.69 39.57
CA ILE A 32 -5.12 22.29 39.19
C ILE A 32 -5.46 22.23 37.70
N PHE A 33 -4.48 22.00 36.84
CA PHE A 33 -4.72 21.64 35.45
C PHE A 33 -5.57 20.35 35.47
N PRO A 34 -6.81 20.34 34.96
CA PRO A 34 -7.52 19.09 34.80
C PRO A 34 -6.78 18.30 33.70
N LEU A 35 -6.13 17.20 34.10
CA LEU A 35 -5.79 16.13 33.17
C LEU A 35 -7.07 15.77 32.39
N PRO A 36 -7.06 15.68 31.06
CA PRO A 36 -8.20 15.16 30.33
C PRO A 36 -8.40 13.70 30.75
N HIS A 37 -9.38 13.46 31.62
CA HIS A 37 -9.87 12.12 31.92
C HIS A 37 -10.92 11.74 30.89
N HIS A 38 -10.84 10.48 30.47
CA HIS A 38 -11.82 9.72 29.70
C HIS A 38 -11.96 10.06 28.21
N ILE A 39 -11.02 9.55 27.41
CA ILE A 39 -11.36 9.05 26.07
C ILE A 39 -12.00 7.68 26.29
N HIS A 40 -13.33 7.63 26.17
CA HIS A 40 -14.08 6.39 25.94
C HIS A 40 -13.53 5.68 24.69
N ASP A 41 -13.51 4.35 24.70
CA ASP A 41 -13.02 3.43 23.65
C ASP A 41 -12.95 4.05 22.24
N ALA A 42 -11.77 4.56 21.88
CA ALA A 42 -11.47 5.14 20.58
C ALA A 42 -10.90 4.11 19.59
N ASP A 43 -11.25 2.83 19.76
CA ASP A 43 -10.66 1.74 18.96
C ASP A 43 -11.40 1.52 17.62
N GLU A 44 -12.60 2.09 17.46
CA GLU A 44 -13.40 1.92 16.24
C GLU A 44 -13.34 3.15 15.34
N LEU A 45 -12.79 2.95 14.14
CA LEU A 45 -12.94 3.90 13.03
C LEU A 45 -14.44 4.08 12.72
N PRO A 46 -14.91 5.29 12.40
CA PRO A 46 -16.27 5.51 11.95
C PRO A 46 -16.58 4.61 10.75
N GLN A 47 -17.54 3.69 10.91
CA GLN A 47 -17.92 2.79 9.83
C GLN A 47 -18.68 3.57 8.74
N PRO A 48 -18.38 3.32 7.46
CA PRO A 48 -19.13 3.93 6.39
C PRO A 48 -20.58 3.44 6.41
N SER A 49 -21.53 4.32 6.06
CA SER A 49 -22.95 3.95 6.05
C SER A 49 -23.19 2.81 5.05
N PRO A 50 -24.09 1.84 5.33
CA PRO A 50 -24.35 0.72 4.41
C PRO A 50 -24.80 1.18 3.01
N SER A 51 -25.51 2.30 2.94
CA SER A 51 -25.91 2.91 1.66
C SER A 51 -24.73 3.48 0.90
N ASP A 52 -23.78 4.12 1.58
CA ASP A 52 -22.57 4.67 0.95
C ASP A 52 -21.69 3.55 0.40
N ILE A 53 -21.50 2.47 1.16
CA ILE A 53 -20.77 1.26 0.72
C ILE A 53 -21.41 0.70 -0.54
N ALA A 54 -22.72 0.41 -0.50
CA ALA A 54 -23.43 -0.17 -1.65
C ALA A 54 -23.36 0.73 -2.90
N SER A 55 -23.41 2.05 -2.72
CA SER A 55 -23.27 3.01 -3.82
C SER A 55 -21.88 2.98 -4.46
N TYR A 56 -20.84 2.88 -3.62
CA TYR A 56 -19.44 2.83 -4.03
C TYR A 56 -19.11 1.50 -4.72
N ASP A 57 -19.54 0.38 -4.14
CA ASP A 57 -19.37 -0.96 -4.69
C ASP A 57 -20.02 -1.08 -6.06
N ASN A 58 -21.25 -0.56 -6.19
CA ASN A 58 -21.95 -0.54 -7.47
C ASN A 58 -21.24 0.38 -8.47
N TYR A 59 -20.82 1.59 -8.05
CA TYR A 59 -20.09 2.54 -8.91
C TYR A 59 -18.84 1.91 -9.52
N LEU A 60 -18.04 1.19 -8.73
CA LEU A 60 -16.79 0.55 -9.17
C LEU A 60 -16.94 -0.86 -9.73
N ARG A 61 -18.15 -1.44 -9.67
CA ARG A 61 -18.42 -2.85 -9.98
C ARG A 61 -17.55 -3.81 -9.15
N LEU A 62 -17.38 -3.51 -7.85
CA LEU A 62 -16.58 -4.32 -6.94
C LEU A 62 -17.04 -5.77 -6.80
N PRO A 63 -18.35 -6.11 -6.82
CA PRO A 63 -18.76 -7.51 -6.80
C PRO A 63 -18.21 -8.30 -7.99
N ASP A 64 -18.22 -7.70 -9.19
CA ASP A 64 -17.69 -8.34 -10.40
C ASP A 64 -16.16 -8.51 -10.30
N LEU A 65 -15.45 -7.49 -9.83
CA LEU A 65 -13.99 -7.54 -9.64
C LEU A 65 -13.58 -8.53 -8.54
N SER A 66 -14.27 -8.51 -7.40
CA SER A 66 -14.00 -9.39 -6.27
C SER A 66 -14.17 -10.86 -6.64
N ASN A 67 -15.16 -11.18 -7.49
CA ASN A 67 -15.32 -12.53 -8.04
C ASN A 67 -14.12 -12.97 -8.88
N LEU A 68 -13.51 -12.06 -9.64
CA LEU A 68 -12.28 -12.34 -10.39
C LEU A 68 -11.07 -12.53 -9.47
N TRP A 69 -10.99 -11.78 -8.36
CA TRP A 69 -9.89 -11.90 -7.40
C TRP A 69 -9.98 -13.16 -6.53
N ALA A 70 -11.19 -13.54 -6.14
CA ALA A 70 -11.44 -14.67 -5.24
C ALA A 70 -11.34 -16.05 -5.92
N SER A 71 -11.28 -16.11 -7.24
CA SER A 71 -11.16 -17.39 -7.96
C SER A 71 -9.79 -18.04 -7.70
N LYS A 72 -9.80 -19.24 -7.09
CA LYS A 72 -8.61 -20.07 -6.86
C LYS A 72 -8.58 -21.20 -7.88
N GLU A 73 -7.98 -20.95 -9.02
CA GLU A 73 -7.99 -21.88 -10.16
C GLU A 73 -6.77 -22.79 -10.16
N TRP A 74 -5.68 -22.35 -9.55
CA TRP A 74 -4.43 -23.09 -9.46
C TRP A 74 -4.08 -23.34 -8.01
N GLN A 75 -4.74 -24.34 -7.41
CA GLN A 75 -4.50 -24.82 -6.04
C GLN A 75 -3.02 -25.01 -5.63
N PRO A 76 -2.08 -25.48 -6.48
CA PRO A 76 -0.67 -25.56 -6.08
C PRO A 76 0.02 -24.19 -6.03
N TRP A 77 -0.56 -23.14 -6.60
CA TRP A 77 0.03 -21.80 -6.68
C TRP A 77 -0.40 -20.94 -5.48
N LYS A 78 0.34 -21.07 -4.36
CA LYS A 78 0.06 -20.33 -3.12
C LYS A 78 -0.05 -18.82 -3.29
N ASN A 79 0.75 -18.22 -4.18
CA ASN A 79 0.76 -16.78 -4.42
C ASN A 79 -0.29 -16.31 -5.45
N GLU A 80 -1.16 -17.18 -5.95
CA GLU A 80 -2.24 -16.81 -6.88
C GLU A 80 -3.12 -15.69 -6.30
N THR A 81 -3.47 -15.76 -5.01
CA THR A 81 -4.35 -14.78 -4.35
C THR A 81 -3.71 -13.40 -4.22
N LEU A 82 -2.39 -13.29 -4.34
CA LEU A 82 -1.67 -12.02 -4.37
C LEU A 82 -1.37 -11.57 -5.81
N LEU A 83 -0.92 -12.50 -6.65
CA LEU A 83 -0.47 -12.22 -8.01
C LEU A 83 -1.63 -11.92 -8.96
N ARG A 84 -2.76 -12.63 -8.85
CA ARG A 84 -3.93 -12.35 -9.70
C ARG A 84 -4.44 -10.91 -9.52
N PRO A 85 -4.85 -10.46 -8.32
CA PRO A 85 -5.33 -9.09 -8.15
C PRO A 85 -4.27 -8.02 -8.45
N SER A 86 -2.98 -8.26 -8.13
CA SER A 86 -1.92 -7.29 -8.48
C SER A 86 -1.66 -7.17 -9.98
N LEU A 87 -1.67 -8.29 -10.73
CA LEU A 87 -1.57 -8.27 -12.20
C LEU A 87 -2.79 -7.58 -12.82
N GLN A 88 -3.97 -7.76 -12.24
CA GLN A 88 -5.19 -7.07 -12.68
C GLN A 88 -5.14 -5.57 -12.37
N GLY A 89 -4.62 -5.17 -11.20
CA GLY A 89 -4.33 -3.77 -10.87
C GLY A 89 -3.41 -3.12 -11.91
N LEU A 90 -2.30 -3.78 -12.24
CA LEU A 90 -1.36 -3.35 -13.27
C LEU A 90 -2.00 -3.24 -14.66
N GLU A 91 -2.86 -4.19 -15.04
CA GLU A 91 -3.59 -4.13 -16.31
C GLU A 91 -4.58 -2.94 -16.35
N ILE A 92 -5.22 -2.63 -15.22
CA ILE A 92 -6.06 -1.44 -15.08
C ILE A 92 -5.19 -0.16 -15.13
N THR A 93 -3.96 -0.17 -14.63
CA THR A 93 -2.99 0.91 -14.82
C THR A 93 -2.67 1.12 -16.30
N PHE A 94 -2.52 0.07 -17.11
CA PHE A 94 -2.36 0.22 -18.58
C PHE A 94 -3.59 0.87 -19.22
N ARG A 95 -4.79 0.53 -18.73
CA ARG A 95 -6.03 1.22 -19.14
C ARG A 95 -6.00 2.70 -18.78
N LEU A 96 -5.50 3.06 -17.59
CA LEU A 96 -5.35 4.47 -17.19
C LEU A 96 -4.39 5.24 -18.10
N ILE A 97 -3.26 4.63 -18.48
CA ILE A 97 -2.32 5.19 -19.48
C ILE A 97 -3.06 5.50 -20.78
N SER A 98 -3.88 4.55 -21.26
CA SER A 98 -4.67 4.74 -22.48
C SER A 98 -5.65 5.91 -22.36
N ILE A 99 -6.38 6.01 -21.24
CA ILE A 99 -7.35 7.09 -20.98
C ILE A 99 -6.64 8.45 -21.00
N VAL A 100 -5.59 8.60 -20.21
CA VAL A 100 -4.88 9.87 -20.00
C VAL A 100 -4.16 10.35 -21.26
N LEU A 101 -3.54 9.45 -22.03
CA LEU A 101 -2.85 9.82 -23.27
C LEU A 101 -3.82 10.06 -24.45
N SER A 102 -5.04 9.55 -24.34
CA SER A 102 -6.10 9.79 -25.32
C SER A 102 -6.86 11.08 -25.05
N ASP A 103 -6.76 11.63 -23.84
CA ASP A 103 -7.40 12.88 -23.46
C ASP A 103 -6.98 14.01 -24.42
N LEU A 104 -7.98 14.69 -24.98
CA LEU A 104 -7.80 15.78 -25.95
C LEU A 104 -7.87 17.16 -25.30
N ARG A 105 -8.23 17.26 -24.01
CA ARG A 105 -8.29 18.53 -23.30
C ARG A 105 -6.92 19.26 -23.37
N PRO A 106 -6.91 20.57 -23.69
CA PRO A 106 -5.66 21.32 -23.84
C PRO A 106 -5.03 21.72 -22.50
N TYR A 107 -5.81 21.79 -21.43
CA TYR A 107 -5.38 22.22 -20.09
C TYR A 107 -4.87 21.07 -19.19
N GLY A 108 -5.02 19.82 -19.62
CA GLY A 108 -4.54 18.66 -18.85
C GLY A 108 -3.01 18.57 -18.83
N ASN A 109 -2.42 18.36 -17.65
CA ASN A 109 -0.97 18.22 -17.47
C ASN A 109 -0.48 16.80 -17.87
N LYS A 110 -0.53 16.49 -19.17
CA LYS A 110 -0.17 15.18 -19.72
C LYS A 110 1.27 14.73 -19.38
N PRO A 111 2.30 15.60 -19.36
CA PRO A 111 3.65 15.19 -18.96
C PRO A 111 3.73 14.69 -17.51
N GLU A 112 3.09 15.39 -16.57
CA GLU A 112 3.09 14.99 -15.16
C GLU A 112 2.26 13.73 -14.93
N TRP A 113 1.10 13.63 -15.58
CA TRP A 113 0.29 12.43 -15.62
C TRP A 113 1.10 11.21 -16.10
N ARG A 114 1.81 11.34 -17.23
CA ARG A 114 2.69 10.29 -17.75
C ARG A 114 3.75 9.91 -16.74
N ARG A 115 4.46 10.88 -16.16
CA ARG A 115 5.53 10.64 -15.17
C ARG A 115 5.01 9.87 -13.94
N ARG A 116 3.85 10.27 -13.42
CA ARG A 116 3.24 9.67 -12.23
C ARG A 116 2.71 8.27 -12.49
N ILE A 117 2.09 8.03 -13.65
CA ILE A 117 1.63 6.68 -14.00
C ILE A 117 2.80 5.75 -14.37
N GLU A 118 3.85 6.25 -15.02
CA GLU A 118 5.09 5.48 -15.23
C GLU A 118 5.70 5.04 -13.90
N SER A 119 5.80 5.97 -12.94
CA SER A 119 6.29 5.67 -11.58
C SER A 119 5.37 4.70 -10.83
N LEU A 120 4.05 4.80 -11.02
CA LEU A 120 3.09 3.88 -10.40
C LEU A 120 3.29 2.46 -10.94
N ALA A 121 3.31 2.30 -12.27
CA ALA A 121 3.49 1.01 -12.92
C ALA A 121 4.82 0.37 -12.53
N ASP A 122 5.91 1.14 -12.42
CA ASP A 122 7.21 0.64 -11.95
C ASP A 122 7.12 0.04 -10.54
N ARG A 123 6.41 0.69 -9.61
CA ARG A 123 6.21 0.18 -8.25
C ARG A 123 5.28 -1.01 -8.16
N GLU A 124 4.22 -1.03 -8.97
CA GLU A 124 3.35 -2.20 -9.11
C GLU A 124 4.16 -3.42 -9.57
N VAL A 125 5.00 -3.24 -10.59
CA VAL A 125 5.89 -4.27 -11.12
C VAL A 125 6.95 -4.70 -10.10
N GLU A 126 7.54 -3.77 -9.35
CA GLU A 126 8.48 -4.06 -8.27
C GLU A 126 7.85 -4.97 -7.19
N LEU A 127 6.61 -4.68 -6.79
CA LEU A 127 5.85 -5.50 -5.84
C LEU A 127 5.49 -6.88 -6.40
N ILE A 128 5.02 -6.93 -7.66
CA ILE A 128 4.74 -8.19 -8.36
C ILE A 128 6.00 -9.06 -8.45
N GLY A 129 7.15 -8.47 -8.77
CA GLY A 129 8.44 -9.15 -8.79
C GLY A 129 8.82 -9.72 -7.42
N ALA A 130 8.59 -8.97 -6.35
CA ALA A 130 8.82 -9.45 -4.99
C ALA A 130 7.91 -10.64 -4.62
N PHE A 131 6.62 -10.59 -4.96
CA PHE A 131 5.70 -11.72 -4.76
C PHE A 131 6.11 -12.97 -5.56
N CYS A 132 6.68 -12.79 -6.76
CA CYS A 132 7.18 -13.88 -7.58
C CYS A 132 8.47 -14.50 -7.02
N GLN A 133 9.36 -13.70 -6.45
CA GLN A 133 10.62 -14.18 -5.85
C GLN A 133 10.36 -15.09 -4.65
N GLU A 134 9.43 -14.73 -3.76
CA GLU A 134 9.08 -15.54 -2.58
C GLU A 134 8.58 -16.94 -2.95
N GLN A 135 7.96 -17.10 -4.12
CA GLN A 135 7.50 -18.39 -4.60
C GLN A 135 8.67 -19.35 -4.90
N GLY A 136 9.78 -18.82 -5.44
CA GLY A 136 10.95 -19.60 -5.84
C GLY A 136 11.69 -20.25 -4.66
N GLU A 137 11.52 -19.72 -3.44
CA GLU A 137 12.16 -20.26 -2.23
C GLU A 137 11.41 -21.48 -1.65
N GLN A 138 10.11 -21.65 -1.93
CA GLN A 138 9.24 -22.61 -1.22
C GLN A 138 8.43 -23.56 -2.11
N SER A 139 8.31 -23.29 -3.41
CA SER A 139 7.40 -24.01 -4.31
C SER A 139 8.14 -24.54 -5.53
N SER A 140 7.72 -25.70 -6.05
CA SER A 140 8.19 -26.14 -7.37
C SER A 140 7.82 -25.07 -8.42
N PRO A 141 8.76 -24.65 -9.29
CA PRO A 141 8.52 -23.64 -10.33
C PRO A 141 7.47 -24.05 -11.40
N LEU A 142 6.85 -25.22 -11.23
CA LEU A 142 5.77 -25.77 -12.05
C LEU A 142 4.36 -25.41 -11.54
N ALA A 143 4.23 -24.74 -10.38
CA ALA A 143 2.91 -24.43 -9.82
C ALA A 143 2.17 -23.29 -10.54
N ALA A 144 2.90 -22.29 -11.05
CA ALA A 144 2.31 -21.19 -11.81
C ALA A 144 2.07 -21.62 -13.28
N PRO A 145 0.95 -21.20 -13.91
CA PRO A 145 0.67 -21.52 -15.30
C PRO A 145 1.67 -20.77 -16.20
N THR A 146 2.70 -21.48 -16.63
CA THR A 146 3.76 -20.98 -17.50
C THR A 146 3.80 -21.79 -18.78
N PHE A 147 4.19 -21.17 -19.89
CA PHE A 147 4.41 -21.92 -21.13
C PHE A 147 5.69 -22.75 -20.99
N ASP A 148 5.54 -24.07 -21.06
CA ASP A 148 6.66 -25.00 -21.05
C ASP A 148 7.25 -25.20 -22.46
N ARG A 149 8.50 -25.65 -22.46
CA ARG A 149 9.35 -26.03 -23.61
C ARG A 149 8.55 -26.51 -24.83
N VAL A 150 8.99 -26.09 -26.03
CA VAL A 150 8.44 -26.59 -27.29
C VAL A 150 8.56 -28.12 -27.30
N SER A 151 7.44 -28.83 -27.13
CA SER A 151 7.35 -30.25 -27.47
C SER A 151 7.62 -30.38 -28.98
N GLU A 152 8.20 -31.49 -29.43
CA GLU A 152 8.56 -31.77 -30.85
C GLU A 152 7.36 -31.84 -31.83
N GLY A 153 6.27 -31.13 -31.55
CA GLY A 153 5.13 -30.91 -32.42
C GLY A 153 5.26 -29.58 -33.16
N VAL A 154 5.10 -29.65 -34.48
CA VAL A 154 5.06 -28.55 -35.44
C VAL A 154 4.37 -27.29 -34.87
N LEU A 155 5.10 -26.19 -34.77
CA LEU A 155 4.56 -24.87 -34.45
C LEU A 155 3.49 -24.50 -35.51
N GLN A 156 2.21 -24.50 -35.12
CA GLN A 156 1.18 -23.85 -35.92
C GLN A 156 1.49 -22.36 -35.98
N ARG A 157 1.51 -21.85 -37.21
CA ARG A 157 2.06 -20.54 -37.57
C ARG A 157 0.96 -19.49 -37.55
N ASP A 158 0.27 -19.35 -36.42
CA ASP A 158 -0.83 -18.40 -36.29
C ASP A 158 -0.43 -17.26 -35.36
N GLY A 159 -0.14 -16.09 -35.95
CA GLY A 159 -0.12 -14.76 -35.32
C GLY A 159 0.82 -14.55 -34.13
N SER A 160 1.87 -13.72 -34.30
CA SER A 160 2.98 -13.46 -33.37
C SER A 160 4.05 -14.56 -33.39
N SER A 161 5.19 -14.25 -34.02
CA SER A 161 6.32 -15.18 -34.13
C SER A 161 6.88 -15.50 -32.74
N PRO A 162 6.76 -16.74 -32.22
CA PRO A 162 7.41 -17.11 -30.97
C PRO A 162 8.93 -17.02 -31.11
N GLU A 163 9.59 -16.22 -30.26
CA GLU A 163 11.05 -16.23 -30.19
C GLU A 163 11.52 -17.51 -29.50
N VAL A 164 12.21 -18.36 -30.27
CA VAL A 164 12.68 -19.66 -29.82
C VAL A 164 14.21 -19.62 -29.76
N TRP A 165 14.77 -19.76 -28.55
CA TRP A 165 16.22 -19.80 -28.36
C TRP A 165 16.68 -21.25 -28.22
N LYS A 166 17.75 -21.61 -28.94
CA LYS A 166 18.48 -22.87 -28.73
C LYS A 166 19.63 -22.61 -27.75
N VAL A 167 19.49 -23.08 -26.52
CA VAL A 167 20.59 -23.06 -25.54
C VAL A 167 21.69 -24.01 -26.02
N ARG A 168 22.95 -23.54 -26.14
CA ARG A 168 24.08 -24.38 -26.55
C ARG A 168 24.24 -25.56 -25.58
N GLY A 169 24.13 -26.78 -26.11
CA GLY A 169 24.19 -28.03 -25.31
C GLY A 169 22.83 -28.65 -24.97
N SER A 170 21.71 -27.99 -25.27
CA SER A 170 20.36 -28.55 -25.17
C SER A 170 19.84 -28.96 -26.55
N SER A 171 19.36 -30.19 -26.71
CA SER A 171 18.69 -30.66 -27.93
C SER A 171 17.28 -30.05 -28.11
N THR A 172 16.73 -29.42 -27.07
CA THR A 172 15.35 -28.90 -27.06
C THR A 172 15.32 -27.37 -27.16
N PRO A 173 14.54 -26.79 -28.10
CA PRO A 173 14.29 -25.36 -28.17
C PRO A 173 13.44 -24.88 -26.99
N VAL A 174 13.84 -23.76 -26.39
CA VAL A 174 13.05 -23.09 -25.33
C VAL A 174 12.22 -21.99 -25.98
N LEU A 175 10.92 -21.97 -25.72
CA LEU A 175 10.05 -20.84 -26.06
C LEU A 175 10.36 -19.71 -25.07
N VAL A 176 10.94 -18.61 -25.56
CA VAL A 176 11.47 -17.55 -24.69
C VAL A 176 10.52 -16.37 -24.60
N ASN A 177 9.67 -16.14 -25.59
CA ASN A 177 8.73 -15.02 -25.53
C ASN A 177 7.41 -15.38 -26.19
N ARG A 178 6.35 -15.50 -25.38
CA ARG A 178 4.96 -15.43 -25.83
C ARG A 178 4.32 -14.19 -25.23
N VAL A 179 4.14 -13.18 -26.08
CA VAL A 179 3.51 -11.92 -25.70
C VAL A 179 2.01 -12.14 -25.56
N SER A 180 1.44 -11.64 -24.47
CA SER A 180 -0.01 -11.57 -24.23
C SER A 180 -0.72 -10.93 -25.43
N GLU A 181 -1.78 -11.58 -25.90
CA GLU A 181 -2.58 -11.10 -27.02
C GLU A 181 -3.69 -10.16 -26.54
N GLN A 182 -4.10 -10.30 -25.28
CA GLN A 182 -5.21 -9.55 -24.71
C GLN A 182 -4.77 -8.30 -23.94
N SER A 183 -3.59 -8.27 -23.33
CA SER A 183 -3.11 -7.15 -22.52
C SER A 183 -2.99 -5.84 -23.32
N LEU A 184 -3.18 -4.71 -22.63
CA LEU A 184 -3.00 -3.40 -23.21
C LEU A 184 -1.53 -3.02 -23.39
N LEU A 185 -0.59 -3.52 -22.59
CA LEU A 185 0.81 -3.05 -22.67
C LEU A 185 1.44 -3.31 -24.07
N PRO A 186 1.35 -4.52 -24.65
CA PRO A 186 1.82 -4.75 -26.02
C PRO A 186 1.14 -3.83 -27.05
N ARG A 187 -0.14 -3.52 -26.85
CA ARG A 187 -0.92 -2.65 -27.74
C ARG A 187 -0.50 -1.19 -27.61
N LEU A 188 -0.27 -0.71 -26.39
CA LEU A 188 0.24 0.64 -26.11
C LEU A 188 1.60 0.86 -26.76
N ARG A 189 2.44 -0.18 -26.83
CA ARG A 189 3.74 -0.11 -27.52
C ARG A 189 3.62 0.17 -29.01
N THR A 190 2.54 -0.28 -29.67
CA THR A 190 2.27 0.03 -31.08
C THR A 190 1.71 1.43 -31.30
N TRP A 191 1.31 2.12 -30.23
CA TRP A 191 0.71 3.45 -30.30
C TRP A 191 1.74 4.55 -30.06
N LYS A 192 2.03 5.34 -31.09
CA LYS A 192 3.06 6.40 -31.07
C LYS A 192 3.01 7.36 -29.86
N ARG A 193 1.85 7.62 -29.26
CA ARG A 193 1.74 8.51 -28.08
C ARG A 193 2.16 7.85 -26.76
N ALA A 194 2.12 6.52 -26.71
CA ALA A 194 2.40 5.70 -25.53
C ALA A 194 3.61 4.78 -25.70
N GLU A 195 4.23 4.73 -26.89
CA GLU A 195 5.37 3.88 -27.21
C GLU A 195 6.50 3.98 -26.18
N ASP A 196 6.96 5.20 -25.89
CA ASP A 196 8.03 5.44 -24.90
C ASP A 196 7.65 4.95 -23.50
N THR A 197 6.42 5.24 -23.07
CA THR A 197 5.88 4.83 -21.76
C THR A 197 5.79 3.31 -21.68
N ALA A 198 5.26 2.65 -22.70
CA ALA A 198 5.14 1.20 -22.76
C ALA A 198 6.51 0.51 -22.80
N ALA A 199 7.48 1.07 -23.53
CA ALA A 199 8.85 0.56 -23.58
C ALA A 199 9.55 0.65 -22.21
N LYS A 200 9.39 1.76 -21.49
CA LYS A 200 9.93 1.90 -20.12
C LYS A 200 9.32 0.88 -19.15
N ILE A 201 8.01 0.67 -19.21
CA ILE A 201 7.33 -0.32 -18.37
C ILE A 201 7.83 -1.73 -18.71
N ALA A 202 7.98 -2.07 -20.00
CA ALA A 202 8.55 -3.35 -20.41
C ALA A 202 9.98 -3.57 -19.89
N LEU A 203 10.80 -2.51 -19.85
CA LEU A 203 12.14 -2.56 -19.24
C LEU A 203 12.09 -2.66 -17.71
N SER A 204 11.16 -1.99 -17.06
CA SER A 204 10.92 -2.14 -15.62
C SER A 204 10.55 -3.58 -15.25
N ILE A 205 9.68 -4.22 -16.06
CA ILE A 205 9.35 -5.64 -15.93
C ILE A 205 10.61 -6.51 -16.05
N GLU A 206 11.46 -6.27 -17.05
CA GLU A 206 12.73 -7.00 -17.17
C GLU A 206 13.58 -6.87 -15.91
N CYS A 207 13.76 -5.65 -15.40
CA CYS A 207 14.60 -5.36 -14.23
C CYS A 207 14.08 -6.00 -12.94
N HIS A 208 12.82 -5.79 -12.60
CA HIS A 208 12.27 -6.27 -11.33
C HIS A 208 11.97 -7.78 -11.33
N MET A 209 11.76 -8.37 -12.50
CA MET A 209 11.56 -9.81 -12.62
C MET A 209 12.87 -10.60 -12.65
N GLN A 210 14.06 -9.98 -12.62
CA GLN A 210 15.35 -10.71 -12.75
C GLN A 210 15.50 -11.87 -11.78
N SER A 211 15.10 -11.67 -10.52
CA SER A 211 15.17 -12.69 -9.45
C SER A 211 13.97 -13.63 -9.42
N SER A 212 12.98 -13.44 -10.31
CA SER A 212 11.75 -14.25 -10.37
C SER A 212 11.95 -15.52 -11.19
N PRO A 213 11.23 -16.62 -10.88
CA PRO A 213 11.34 -17.89 -11.61
C PRO A 213 10.80 -17.83 -13.05
N PHE A 214 9.95 -16.85 -13.36
CA PHE A 214 9.38 -16.61 -14.69
C PHE A 214 9.37 -15.10 -15.01
N THR A 215 8.93 -14.77 -16.22
CA THR A 215 8.65 -13.40 -16.67
C THR A 215 7.17 -13.24 -17.00
N LEU A 216 6.67 -12.01 -17.12
CA LEU A 216 5.22 -11.75 -17.23
C LEU A 216 4.63 -12.00 -18.62
N GLY A 217 5.43 -11.92 -19.69
CA GLY A 217 4.95 -12.12 -21.06
C GLY A 217 4.19 -10.93 -21.63
N LEU A 218 4.59 -9.72 -21.29
CA LEU A 218 3.96 -8.47 -21.71
C LEU A 218 4.77 -7.72 -22.79
N GLY A 219 5.74 -8.40 -23.39
CA GLY A 219 6.61 -7.83 -24.44
C GLY A 219 7.93 -7.29 -23.91
N GLU A 220 8.29 -7.61 -22.67
CA GLU A 220 9.64 -7.45 -22.14
C GLU A 220 10.67 -8.29 -22.93
N PRO A 221 11.97 -7.90 -22.93
CA PRO A 221 12.99 -8.61 -23.69
C PRO A 221 13.27 -10.05 -23.22
N ASN A 222 13.10 -10.34 -21.93
CA ASN A 222 13.42 -11.63 -21.29
C ASN A 222 14.87 -12.08 -21.55
N LEU A 223 15.84 -11.24 -21.17
CA LEU A 223 17.27 -11.48 -21.44
C LEU A 223 17.78 -12.75 -20.75
N ALA A 224 17.19 -13.11 -19.61
CA ALA A 224 17.50 -14.31 -18.85
C ALA A 224 16.87 -15.59 -19.43
N CYS A 225 16.11 -15.50 -20.53
CA CYS A 225 15.44 -16.64 -21.18
C CYS A 225 14.56 -17.46 -20.20
N LYS A 226 13.89 -16.78 -19.26
CA LYS A 226 13.01 -17.41 -18.27
C LYS A 226 11.72 -17.91 -18.93
N ARG A 227 11.00 -18.79 -18.23
CA ARG A 227 9.63 -19.16 -18.64
C ARG A 227 8.72 -17.94 -18.66
N THR A 228 7.74 -17.95 -19.55
CA THR A 228 6.74 -16.88 -19.64
C THR A 228 5.45 -17.30 -18.94
N LEU A 229 4.93 -16.46 -18.06
CA LEU A 229 3.61 -16.61 -17.45
C LEU A 229 2.53 -16.59 -18.53
N CYS A 230 1.51 -17.45 -18.40
CA CYS A 230 0.31 -17.38 -19.21
C CYS A 230 -0.55 -16.18 -18.77
N TYR A 231 -0.10 -14.95 -19.07
CA TYR A 231 -0.70 -13.71 -18.58
C TYR A 231 -2.21 -13.62 -18.86
N ASP A 232 -2.64 -13.95 -20.08
CA ASP A 232 -4.04 -13.89 -20.49
C ASP A 232 -4.93 -14.84 -19.68
N LEU A 233 -4.38 -15.98 -19.24
CA LEU A 233 -5.09 -16.96 -18.45
C LEU A 233 -5.25 -16.50 -16.99
N VAL A 234 -4.20 -15.91 -16.42
CA VAL A 234 -4.15 -15.47 -15.02
C VAL A 234 -4.85 -14.13 -14.82
N CYS A 235 -4.42 -13.10 -15.56
CA CYS A 235 -4.91 -11.74 -15.42
C CYS A 235 -6.33 -11.60 -15.99
N ARG A 236 -6.64 -12.34 -17.05
CA ARG A 236 -7.90 -12.24 -17.81
C ARG A 236 -8.23 -10.80 -18.25
N PRO A 237 -7.37 -10.17 -19.10
CA PRO A 237 -7.57 -8.78 -19.50
C PRO A 237 -8.93 -8.54 -20.18
N SER A 238 -9.43 -9.51 -20.95
CA SER A 238 -10.75 -9.43 -21.60
C SER A 238 -11.90 -9.25 -20.60
N ASP A 239 -11.90 -9.99 -19.50
CA ASP A 239 -12.90 -9.86 -18.43
C ASP A 239 -12.81 -8.48 -17.75
N LEU A 240 -11.59 -8.00 -17.49
CA LEU A 240 -11.39 -6.65 -16.95
C LEU A 240 -11.89 -5.55 -17.90
N TYR A 241 -11.71 -5.71 -19.22
CA TYR A 241 -12.21 -4.74 -20.19
C TYR A 241 -13.73 -4.75 -20.32
N ALA A 242 -14.39 -5.87 -20.03
CA ALA A 242 -15.85 -5.91 -19.92
C ALA A 242 -16.36 -5.01 -18.77
N LEU A 243 -15.51 -4.76 -17.78
CA LEU A 243 -15.77 -3.88 -16.64
C LEU A 243 -15.32 -2.42 -16.86
N LYS A 244 -14.87 -2.03 -18.06
CA LYS A 244 -14.38 -0.66 -18.32
C LYS A 244 -15.47 0.43 -18.23
N LYS A 245 -16.73 0.06 -18.43
CA LYS A 245 -17.86 1.01 -18.42
C LYS A 245 -18.42 1.09 -17.00
N ASN A 246 -18.37 2.29 -16.42
CA ASN A 246 -19.03 2.55 -15.16
C ASN A 246 -20.57 2.55 -15.36
N PRO A 247 -21.38 2.21 -14.34
CA PRO A 247 -22.84 2.15 -14.47
C PRO A 247 -23.49 3.50 -14.82
N PHE A 248 -22.79 4.61 -14.60
CA PHE A 248 -23.27 5.97 -14.80
C PHE A 248 -22.74 6.61 -16.10
N ASP A 249 -22.04 5.85 -16.94
CA ASP A 249 -21.30 6.36 -18.11
C ASP A 249 -22.23 7.01 -19.15
N ARG A 250 -23.51 6.61 -19.17
CA ARG A 250 -24.54 7.22 -20.02
C ARG A 250 -25.19 8.47 -19.43
N ARG A 251 -25.04 8.70 -18.12
CA ARG A 251 -25.69 9.77 -17.36
C ARG A 251 -24.73 10.91 -17.03
N VAL A 252 -23.44 10.59 -16.89
CA VAL A 252 -22.39 11.52 -16.48
C VAL A 252 -21.46 11.77 -17.67
N ASP A 253 -21.70 12.88 -18.36
CA ASP A 253 -20.82 13.37 -19.42
C ASP A 253 -19.72 14.23 -18.80
N ASN A 254 -18.72 13.55 -18.22
CA ASN A 254 -17.55 14.18 -17.62
C ASN A 254 -16.31 13.31 -17.84
N PRO A 255 -15.24 13.84 -18.45
CA PRO A 255 -14.02 13.07 -18.75
C PRO A 255 -13.33 12.54 -17.49
N GLU A 256 -13.42 13.26 -16.37
CA GLU A 256 -12.83 12.85 -15.09
C GLU A 256 -13.52 11.63 -14.46
N ASN A 257 -14.75 11.30 -14.89
CA ASN A 257 -15.48 10.13 -14.40
C ASN A 257 -14.71 8.84 -14.65
N GLN A 258 -14.16 8.68 -15.85
CA GLN A 258 -13.39 7.50 -16.24
C GLN A 258 -12.03 7.43 -15.53
N THR A 259 -11.40 8.59 -15.28
CA THR A 259 -10.18 8.70 -14.47
C THR A 259 -10.45 8.25 -13.04
N LEU A 260 -11.45 8.85 -12.37
CA LEU A 260 -11.85 8.53 -11.00
C LEU A 260 -12.19 7.03 -10.85
N TYR A 261 -13.04 6.53 -11.74
CA TYR A 261 -13.43 5.13 -11.78
C TYR A 261 -12.21 4.20 -11.90
N THR A 262 -11.30 4.50 -12.81
CA THR A 262 -10.12 3.65 -13.07
C THR A 262 -9.12 3.70 -11.92
N VAL A 263 -8.82 4.89 -11.36
CA VAL A 263 -7.91 5.05 -10.22
C VAL A 263 -8.41 4.27 -9.00
N HIS A 264 -9.72 4.32 -8.73
CA HIS A 264 -10.30 3.56 -7.62
C HIS A 264 -10.33 2.05 -7.87
N GLN A 265 -10.50 1.57 -9.10
CA GLN A 265 -10.37 0.13 -9.36
C GLN A 265 -8.94 -0.38 -9.12
N ILE A 266 -7.91 0.42 -9.47
CA ILE A 266 -6.51 0.11 -9.12
C ILE A 266 -6.35 0.06 -7.60
N LEU A 267 -6.88 1.06 -6.90
CA LEU A 267 -6.84 1.12 -5.43
C LEU A 267 -7.42 -0.15 -4.80
N GLU A 268 -8.63 -0.56 -5.20
CA GLU A 268 -9.34 -1.70 -4.61
C GLU A 268 -8.64 -3.03 -4.89
N ALA A 269 -8.03 -3.19 -6.08
CA ALA A 269 -7.22 -4.36 -6.38
C ALA A 269 -6.03 -4.49 -5.40
N TRP A 270 -5.36 -3.38 -5.09
CA TRP A 270 -4.23 -3.37 -4.14
C TRP A 270 -4.65 -3.42 -2.68
N ILE A 271 -5.82 -2.89 -2.31
CA ILE A 271 -6.41 -3.11 -0.98
C ILE A 271 -6.67 -4.60 -0.77
N PHE A 272 -7.20 -5.30 -1.78
CA PHE A 272 -7.42 -6.74 -1.72
C PHE A 272 -6.11 -7.51 -1.52
N VAL A 273 -5.03 -7.14 -2.24
CA VAL A 273 -3.67 -7.68 -2.00
C VAL A 273 -3.22 -7.45 -0.55
N GLY A 274 -3.47 -6.26 0.00
CA GLY A 274 -3.16 -5.94 1.39
C GLY A 274 -3.89 -6.84 2.39
N LEU A 275 -5.18 -7.10 2.19
CA LEU A 275 -5.97 -8.02 3.03
C LEU A 275 -5.41 -9.45 2.98
N GLU A 276 -5.05 -9.94 1.80
CA GLU A 276 -4.45 -11.27 1.66
C GLU A 276 -3.06 -11.37 2.30
N LEU A 277 -2.25 -10.31 2.25
CA LEU A 277 -0.99 -10.24 2.99
C LEU A 277 -1.23 -10.29 4.51
N ILE A 278 -2.20 -9.56 5.05
CA ILE A 278 -2.52 -9.59 6.48
C ILE A 278 -2.97 -11.00 6.91
N ARG A 279 -3.80 -11.67 6.09
CA ARG A 279 -4.17 -13.07 6.34
C ARG A 279 -2.93 -13.97 6.38
N ARG A 280 -2.04 -13.85 5.40
CA ARG A 280 -0.79 -14.63 5.30
C ARG A 280 0.16 -14.37 6.48
N ILE A 281 0.29 -13.11 6.92
CA ILE A 281 1.07 -12.73 8.11
C ILE A 281 0.54 -13.41 9.37
N ASN A 282 -0.78 -13.40 9.58
CA ASN A 282 -1.37 -14.03 10.75
C ASN A 282 -1.12 -15.54 10.77
N GLU A 283 -1.33 -16.22 9.63
CA GLU A 283 -1.05 -17.65 9.46
C GLU A 283 0.42 -17.98 9.76
N GLN A 284 1.36 -17.21 9.21
CA GLN A 284 2.79 -17.42 9.46
C GLN A 284 3.20 -17.16 10.92
N ILE A 285 2.54 -16.22 11.61
CA ILE A 285 2.73 -16.01 13.05
C ILE A 285 2.19 -17.21 13.84
N ASP A 286 1.05 -17.78 13.45
CA ASP A 286 0.50 -18.99 14.09
C ASP A 286 1.43 -20.20 13.87
N GLU A 287 2.11 -20.27 12.72
CA GLU A 287 3.13 -21.28 12.39
C GLU A 287 4.52 -21.00 12.99
N GLU A 288 4.69 -19.90 13.74
CA GLU A 288 5.97 -19.41 14.28
C GLU A 288 7.07 -19.13 13.23
N GLU A 289 6.69 -18.88 11.98
CA GLU A 289 7.57 -18.55 10.86
C GLU A 289 7.91 -17.05 10.84
N TRP A 290 8.57 -16.57 11.90
CA TRP A 290 8.81 -15.14 12.15
C TRP A 290 9.48 -14.41 10.98
N GLY A 291 10.49 -15.04 10.35
CA GLY A 291 11.20 -14.45 9.21
C GLY A 291 10.30 -14.22 7.99
N LYS A 292 9.36 -15.14 7.71
CA LYS A 292 8.40 -14.98 6.60
C LYS A 292 7.37 -13.89 6.94
N ALA A 293 6.84 -13.92 8.16
CA ALA A 293 5.89 -12.90 8.62
C ALA A 293 6.50 -11.49 8.53
N ALA A 294 7.79 -11.36 8.88
CA ALA A 294 8.50 -10.09 8.77
C ALA A 294 8.60 -9.61 7.31
N LYS A 295 8.97 -10.50 6.37
CA LYS A 295 9.02 -10.19 4.93
C LYS A 295 7.65 -9.71 4.42
N ASP A 296 6.59 -10.43 4.78
CA ASP A 296 5.23 -10.09 4.39
C ASP A 296 4.75 -8.75 4.95
N CYS A 297 5.13 -8.42 6.18
CA CYS A 297 4.86 -7.10 6.76
C CYS A 297 5.57 -5.98 5.99
N TRP A 298 6.80 -6.20 5.52
CA TRP A 298 7.50 -5.23 4.67
C TRP A 298 6.84 -5.08 3.30
N LEU A 299 6.29 -6.14 2.74
CA LEU A 299 5.47 -6.06 1.52
C LEU A 299 4.17 -5.30 1.77
N LEU A 300 3.49 -5.55 2.88
CA LEU A 300 2.27 -4.84 3.27
C LEU A 300 2.53 -3.33 3.45
N GLU A 301 3.66 -2.96 4.06
CA GLU A 301 4.11 -1.57 4.18
C GLU A 301 4.26 -0.90 2.81
N ARG A 302 4.87 -1.60 1.85
CA ARG A 302 5.04 -1.10 0.48
C ARG A 302 3.71 -1.03 -0.27
N VAL A 303 2.77 -1.93 -0.02
CA VAL A 303 1.40 -1.83 -0.54
C VAL A 303 0.72 -0.56 -0.01
N TRP A 304 0.81 -0.25 1.28
CA TRP A 304 0.26 1.01 1.82
C TRP A 304 0.88 2.26 1.19
N LYS A 305 2.19 2.27 0.95
CA LYS A 305 2.85 3.36 0.19
C LYS A 305 2.34 3.46 -1.24
N LEU A 306 2.07 2.33 -1.90
CA LEU A 306 1.48 2.31 -3.24
C LEU A 306 0.06 2.91 -3.22
N LEU A 307 -0.76 2.55 -2.23
CA LEU A 307 -2.10 3.12 -2.05
C LEU A 307 -2.06 4.66 -1.87
N GLU A 308 -1.07 5.19 -1.14
CA GLU A 308 -0.82 6.63 -1.00
C GLU A 308 -0.57 7.28 -2.37
N GLU A 309 0.21 6.63 -3.23
CA GLU A 309 0.52 7.14 -4.57
C GLU A 309 -0.64 7.06 -5.54
N ILE A 310 -1.42 5.98 -5.49
CA ILE A 310 -2.66 5.83 -6.27
C ILE A 310 -3.63 6.97 -5.91
N GLN A 311 -3.84 7.24 -4.62
CA GLN A 311 -4.68 8.36 -4.18
C GLN A 311 -4.10 9.71 -4.59
N GLY A 312 -2.77 9.84 -4.60
CA GLY A 312 -2.07 11.04 -5.07
C GLY A 312 -2.33 11.40 -6.53
N LEU A 313 -2.80 10.47 -7.38
CA LEU A 313 -3.16 10.76 -8.77
C LEU A 313 -4.33 11.75 -8.88
N HIS A 314 -5.21 11.83 -7.88
CA HIS A 314 -6.32 12.80 -7.88
C HIS A 314 -5.83 14.26 -7.89
N LEU A 315 -4.58 14.53 -7.47
CA LEU A 315 -3.97 15.85 -7.56
C LEU A 315 -3.77 16.35 -9.01
N LEU A 316 -3.83 15.44 -9.99
CA LEU A 316 -3.60 15.72 -11.40
C LEU A 316 -4.91 15.93 -12.18
N MET A 317 -6.05 15.63 -11.56
CA MET A 317 -7.36 15.88 -12.14
C MET A 317 -7.62 17.38 -12.20
N ASP A 318 -8.36 17.81 -13.22
CA ASP A 318 -8.74 19.22 -13.29
C ASP A 318 -9.74 19.56 -12.16
N PRO A 319 -9.51 20.62 -11.38
CA PRO A 319 -10.38 20.97 -10.26
C PRO A 319 -11.82 21.32 -10.67
N ASP A 320 -12.04 22.02 -11.78
CA ASP A 320 -13.40 22.39 -12.23
C ASP A 320 -14.15 21.15 -12.71
N ASP A 321 -13.51 20.33 -13.55
CA ASP A 321 -14.11 19.09 -14.03
C ASP A 321 -14.39 18.12 -12.86
N PHE A 322 -13.49 18.00 -11.89
CA PHE A 322 -13.69 17.16 -10.72
C PHE A 322 -14.83 17.67 -9.81
N LEU A 323 -14.92 18.97 -9.52
CA LEU A 323 -15.98 19.51 -8.67
C LEU A 323 -17.36 19.39 -9.32
N ARG A 324 -17.44 19.51 -10.65
CA ARG A 324 -18.66 19.18 -11.40
C ARG A 324 -18.99 17.70 -11.27
N LEU A 325 -18.01 16.81 -11.44
CA LEU A 325 -18.20 15.37 -11.25
C LEU A 325 -18.68 15.02 -9.84
N LYS A 326 -18.09 15.62 -8.80
CA LYS A 326 -18.49 15.47 -7.40
C LYS A 326 -20.00 15.72 -7.23
N SER A 327 -20.49 16.81 -7.83
CA SER A 327 -21.92 17.15 -7.80
C SER A 327 -22.79 16.13 -8.55
N GLN A 328 -22.34 15.66 -9.71
CA GLN A 328 -23.07 14.72 -10.56
C GLN A 328 -23.18 13.32 -9.92
N LEU A 329 -22.11 12.87 -9.28
CA LEU A 329 -22.04 11.58 -8.58
C LEU A 329 -22.61 11.65 -7.16
N SER A 330 -23.04 12.82 -6.69
CA SER A 330 -23.46 13.02 -5.30
C SER A 330 -22.42 12.44 -4.33
N ILE A 331 -21.13 12.71 -4.59
CA ILE A 331 -20.03 12.45 -3.64
C ILE A 331 -20.22 13.47 -2.50
N GLY A 332 -21.22 13.20 -1.68
CA GLY A 332 -21.71 14.08 -0.64
C GLY A 332 -20.66 14.25 0.46
N SER A 333 -20.56 15.50 0.91
CA SER A 333 -19.89 15.97 2.12
C SER A 333 -20.66 15.53 3.36
N SER A 334 -20.92 14.23 3.54
CA SER A 334 -21.39 13.75 4.84
C SER A 334 -20.24 14.01 5.83
N PRO A 335 -20.46 14.81 6.89
CA PRO A 335 -19.43 15.08 7.88
C PRO A 335 -18.99 13.81 8.63
N GLU A 336 -19.80 12.74 8.54
CA GLU A 336 -19.60 11.47 9.24
C GLU A 336 -18.74 10.47 8.44
N THR A 337 -18.85 10.44 7.11
CA THR A 337 -18.27 9.36 6.28
C THR A 337 -16.94 9.69 5.59
N GLY A 338 -16.43 10.92 5.69
CA GLY A 338 -15.16 11.34 5.10
C GLY A 338 -15.09 11.21 3.57
N GLY A 339 -13.87 11.26 2.99
CA GLY A 339 -13.65 11.31 1.54
C GLY A 339 -14.13 10.06 0.77
N PHE A 340 -14.25 10.18 -0.56
CA PHE A 340 -14.87 9.15 -1.43
C PHE A 340 -14.29 7.72 -1.26
N CYS A 341 -12.98 7.56 -1.09
CA CYS A 341 -12.38 6.22 -0.90
C CYS A 341 -12.71 5.58 0.46
N LEU A 342 -13.12 6.37 1.46
CA LEU A 342 -13.53 5.85 2.77
C LEU A 342 -14.86 5.11 2.75
N ARG A 343 -15.59 5.19 1.63
CA ARG A 343 -16.77 4.36 1.39
C ARG A 343 -16.40 2.91 1.08
N SER A 344 -15.12 2.62 0.84
CA SER A 344 -14.61 1.27 0.64
C SER A 344 -14.68 0.47 1.95
N HIS A 345 -15.51 -0.57 1.94
CA HIS A 345 -15.54 -1.55 3.03
C HIS A 345 -14.18 -2.27 3.16
N SER A 346 -13.52 -2.56 2.04
CA SER A 346 -12.23 -3.24 2.01
C SER A 346 -11.12 -2.39 2.64
N LEU A 347 -11.10 -1.07 2.39
CA LEU A 347 -10.12 -0.16 3.00
C LEU A 347 -10.28 -0.09 4.52
N TYR A 348 -11.53 0.01 4.98
CA TYR A 348 -11.86 -0.04 6.40
C TYR A 348 -11.37 -1.34 7.04
N ALA A 349 -11.72 -2.49 6.44
CA ALA A 349 -11.31 -3.80 6.91
C ALA A 349 -9.79 -3.96 6.94
N ALA A 350 -9.08 -3.50 5.90
CA ALA A 350 -7.62 -3.56 5.84
C ALA A 350 -6.97 -2.71 6.93
N THR A 351 -7.52 -1.52 7.19
CA THR A 351 -7.03 -0.62 8.23
C THR A 351 -7.23 -1.23 9.62
N GLN A 352 -8.41 -1.79 9.89
CA GLN A 352 -8.70 -2.46 11.15
C GLN A 352 -7.81 -3.68 11.37
N ALA A 353 -7.67 -4.53 10.35
CA ALA A 353 -6.81 -5.70 10.43
C ALA A 353 -5.33 -5.33 10.67
N CYS A 354 -4.85 -4.17 10.16
CA CYS A 354 -3.52 -3.65 10.50
C CYS A 354 -3.41 -3.22 11.97
N LYS A 355 -4.45 -2.59 12.54
CA LYS A 355 -4.48 -2.23 13.96
C LYS A 355 -4.47 -3.47 14.86
N GLU A 356 -5.21 -4.49 14.47
CA GLU A 356 -5.32 -5.77 15.19
C GLU A 356 -4.01 -6.55 15.27
N LEU A 357 -2.98 -6.22 14.46
CA LEU A 357 -1.62 -6.75 14.62
C LEU A 357 -1.06 -6.48 16.03
N LYS A 358 -1.54 -5.45 16.73
CA LYS A 358 -1.20 -5.19 18.16
C LYS A 358 -1.50 -6.40 19.05
N ASN A 359 -2.54 -7.16 18.73
CA ASN A 359 -2.94 -8.35 19.50
C ASN A 359 -1.96 -9.52 19.32
N ARG A 360 -1.10 -9.48 18.29
CA ARG A 360 -0.09 -10.52 18.00
C ARG A 360 1.24 -10.26 18.71
N VAL A 361 1.47 -9.04 19.22
CA VAL A 361 2.72 -8.67 19.92
C VAL A 361 3.03 -9.55 21.12
N PRO A 362 2.08 -9.89 22.01
CA PRO A 362 2.36 -10.76 23.16
C PRO A 362 2.84 -12.16 22.73
N VAL A 363 2.24 -12.72 21.68
CA VAL A 363 2.60 -14.03 21.11
C VAL A 363 4.05 -14.00 20.60
N ILE A 364 4.42 -12.96 19.83
CA ILE A 364 5.78 -12.80 19.31
C ILE A 364 6.82 -12.69 20.44
N LEU A 365 6.47 -11.97 21.52
CA LEU A 365 7.32 -11.80 22.70
C LEU A 365 7.31 -13.02 23.64
N GLY A 366 6.37 -13.96 23.47
CA GLY A 366 6.18 -15.11 24.35
C GLY A 366 5.77 -14.71 25.77
N VAL A 367 4.89 -13.72 25.89
CA VAL A 367 4.33 -13.24 27.15
C VAL A 367 2.81 -13.27 27.12
N GLU A 368 2.18 -13.37 28.29
CA GLU A 368 0.72 -13.29 28.40
C GLU A 368 0.19 -11.95 27.87
N ALA A 369 -0.93 -12.01 27.16
CA ALA A 369 -1.56 -10.83 26.58
C ALA A 369 -2.06 -9.89 27.68
N ASP A 370 -1.55 -8.66 27.67
CA ASP A 370 -2.15 -7.53 28.36
C ASP A 370 -2.79 -6.62 27.29
N PRO A 371 -4.14 -6.49 27.27
CA PRO A 371 -4.85 -5.74 26.24
C PRO A 371 -4.49 -4.24 26.19
N ARG A 372 -3.78 -3.69 27.20
CA ARG A 372 -3.37 -2.27 27.22
C ARG A 372 -1.87 -2.04 27.04
N GLY A 373 -1.09 -3.06 26.70
CA GLY A 373 0.34 -2.88 26.48
C GLY A 373 1.12 -2.56 27.76
N GLY A 374 0.90 -3.34 28.82
CA GLY A 374 1.46 -3.06 30.14
C GLY A 374 2.97 -3.29 30.30
N PRO A 375 3.50 -3.04 31.53
CA PRO A 375 4.92 -3.09 31.85
C PRO A 375 5.60 -4.42 31.47
N ARG A 376 4.86 -5.55 31.50
CA ARG A 376 5.38 -6.87 31.14
C ARG A 376 5.74 -6.99 29.66
N ILE A 377 4.91 -6.43 28.77
CA ILE A 377 5.16 -6.43 27.31
C ILE A 377 6.36 -5.53 27.02
N GLN A 378 6.42 -4.36 27.66
CA GLN A 378 7.54 -3.45 27.54
C GLN A 378 8.86 -4.10 27.99
N GLU A 379 8.90 -4.73 29.16
CA GLU A 379 10.10 -5.40 29.67
C GLU A 379 10.54 -6.56 28.77
N ALA A 380 9.59 -7.36 28.26
CA ALA A 380 9.90 -8.44 27.32
C ALA A 380 10.47 -7.91 26.00
N ALA A 381 9.92 -6.81 25.48
CA ALA A 381 10.46 -6.14 24.30
C ALA A 381 11.86 -5.58 24.56
N MET A 382 12.11 -4.97 25.73
CA MET A 382 13.45 -4.50 26.12
C MET A 382 14.46 -5.64 26.17
N ARG A 383 14.10 -6.78 26.77
CA ARG A 383 14.95 -7.98 26.81
C ARG A 383 15.20 -8.57 25.42
N LEU A 384 14.20 -8.54 24.53
CA LEU A 384 14.37 -9.00 23.15
C LEU A 384 15.33 -8.09 22.37
N PHE A 385 15.20 -6.77 22.52
CA PHE A 385 16.10 -5.81 21.88
C PHE A 385 17.51 -5.84 22.49
N HIS A 386 17.62 -6.13 23.78
CA HIS A 386 18.90 -6.27 24.45
C HIS A 386 19.64 -7.54 24.00
N ARG A 387 20.89 -7.40 23.53
CA ARG A 387 21.74 -8.50 22.99
C ARG A 387 21.06 -9.40 21.95
N HIS A 388 20.07 -8.86 21.22
CA HIS A 388 19.29 -9.61 20.23
C HIS A 388 18.64 -10.88 20.81
N GLY A 389 18.21 -10.83 22.07
CA GLY A 389 17.34 -11.84 22.67
C GLY A 389 17.98 -13.17 23.02
N GLY A 390 19.32 -13.23 23.18
CA GLY A 390 20.01 -14.38 23.79
C GLY A 390 19.62 -15.75 23.24
N GLY A 391 19.37 -15.85 21.92
CA GLY A 391 18.96 -17.09 21.25
C GLY A 391 17.56 -17.09 20.61
N ARG A 392 16.73 -16.06 20.83
CA ARG A 392 15.37 -15.95 20.21
C ARG A 392 15.35 -15.47 18.74
N GLY A 393 16.53 -15.27 18.13
CA GLY A 393 16.70 -14.92 16.72
C GLY A 393 16.36 -13.45 16.37
N PRO A 394 17.02 -12.85 15.37
CA PRO A 394 16.75 -11.47 14.95
C PRO A 394 15.38 -11.31 14.25
N GLU A 395 14.79 -12.41 13.79
CA GLU A 395 13.54 -12.41 13.02
C GLU A 395 12.36 -11.81 13.79
N ARG A 396 12.24 -12.08 15.10
CA ARG A 396 11.20 -11.48 15.94
C ARG A 396 11.36 -9.96 16.06
N ILE A 397 12.61 -9.46 16.09
CA ILE A 397 12.90 -8.02 16.10
C ILE A 397 12.47 -7.42 14.76
N HIS A 398 12.82 -8.06 13.64
CA HIS A 398 12.43 -7.61 12.31
C HIS A 398 10.90 -7.56 12.14
N LEU A 399 10.18 -8.57 12.65
CA LEU A 399 8.73 -8.60 12.61
C LEU A 399 8.10 -7.43 13.39
N LEU A 400 8.55 -7.20 14.63
CA LEU A 400 8.05 -6.09 15.46
C LEU A 400 8.38 -4.71 14.88
N GLN A 401 9.55 -4.57 14.24
CA GLN A 401 9.89 -3.35 13.50
C GLN A 401 9.00 -3.17 12.26
N ALA A 402 8.71 -4.26 11.54
CA ALA A 402 7.83 -4.23 10.37
C ALA A 402 6.39 -3.86 10.76
N PHE A 403 5.89 -4.30 11.92
CA PHE A 403 4.59 -3.86 12.47
C PHE A 403 4.53 -2.33 12.63
N GLN A 404 5.55 -1.72 13.24
CA GLN A 404 5.63 -0.27 13.39
C GLN A 404 5.78 0.47 12.05
N ALA A 405 6.45 -0.16 11.08
CA ALA A 405 6.55 0.36 9.72
C ALA A 405 5.19 0.35 9.00
N VAL A 406 4.41 -0.74 9.13
CA VAL A 406 3.04 -0.83 8.62
C VAL A 406 2.15 0.24 9.25
N GLU A 407 2.18 0.41 10.58
CA GLU A 407 1.44 1.49 11.25
C GLU A 407 1.81 2.87 10.66
N THR A 408 3.10 3.13 10.49
CA THR A 408 3.57 4.40 9.93
C THR A 408 3.03 4.60 8.52
N ALA A 409 3.06 3.57 7.66
CA ALA A 409 2.54 3.63 6.30
C ALA A 409 1.02 3.86 6.26
N VAL A 410 0.25 3.19 7.14
CA VAL A 410 -1.19 3.41 7.31
C VAL A 410 -1.47 4.87 7.69
N LYS A 411 -0.82 5.38 8.75
CA LYS A 411 -1.04 6.77 9.19
C LYS A 411 -0.65 7.79 8.12
N ARG A 412 0.43 7.52 7.38
CA ARG A 412 0.85 8.34 6.24
C ARG A 412 -0.18 8.35 5.12
N PHE A 413 -0.76 7.20 4.79
CA PHE A 413 -1.84 7.12 3.79
C PHE A 413 -3.01 8.03 4.17
N TYR A 414 -3.52 7.95 5.40
CA TYR A 414 -4.65 8.78 5.84
C TYR A 414 -4.31 10.27 5.89
N PHE A 415 -3.12 10.61 6.36
CA PHE A 415 -2.64 11.99 6.34
C PHE A 415 -2.49 12.52 4.90
N GLY A 416 -1.87 11.75 4.02
CA GLY A 416 -1.69 12.08 2.60
C GLY A 416 -3.03 12.26 1.91
N TYR A 417 -3.98 11.35 2.15
CA TYR A 417 -5.32 11.45 1.59
C TYR A 417 -6.08 12.68 2.11
N HIS A 418 -5.95 13.04 3.40
CA HIS A 418 -6.48 14.30 3.92
C HIS A 418 -5.91 15.51 3.15
N GLN A 419 -4.61 15.52 2.82
CA GLN A 419 -4.02 16.58 2.00
C GLN A 419 -4.56 16.58 0.57
N VAL A 420 -4.74 15.41 -0.05
CA VAL A 420 -5.36 15.30 -1.38
C VAL A 420 -6.76 15.90 -1.36
N VAL A 421 -7.59 15.57 -0.38
CA VAL A 421 -8.92 16.15 -0.19
C VAL A 421 -8.83 17.67 -0.05
N ALA A 422 -7.90 18.18 0.75
CA ALA A 422 -7.75 19.62 0.96
C ALA A 422 -7.36 20.37 -0.32
N VAL A 423 -6.52 19.78 -1.16
CA VAL A 423 -6.07 20.39 -2.43
C VAL A 423 -7.16 20.31 -3.50
N VAL A 424 -7.83 19.16 -3.62
CA VAL A 424 -8.80 18.90 -4.71
C VAL A 424 -10.18 19.49 -4.41
N MET A 425 -10.61 19.45 -3.14
CA MET A 425 -11.95 19.88 -2.73
C MET A 425 -11.94 21.14 -1.85
N GLY A 426 -10.77 21.60 -1.41
CA GLY A 426 -10.62 22.74 -0.52
C GLY A 426 -10.53 22.35 0.96
N SER A 427 -9.95 23.25 1.76
CA SER A 427 -9.63 22.99 3.17
C SER A 427 -10.87 22.90 4.08
N LEU A 428 -12.00 23.49 3.67
CA LEU A 428 -13.27 23.36 4.39
C LEU A 428 -13.82 21.94 4.31
N GLU A 429 -13.75 21.32 3.12
CA GLU A 429 -14.17 19.94 2.91
C GLU A 429 -13.26 18.96 3.64
N ALA A 430 -11.95 19.20 3.65
CA ALA A 430 -10.99 18.37 4.38
C ALA A 430 -11.19 18.42 5.91
N LYS A 431 -11.55 19.58 6.45
CA LYS A 431 -11.82 19.75 7.88
C LYS A 431 -13.17 19.20 8.32
N GLY A 432 -14.08 18.89 7.40
CA GLY A 432 -15.48 18.61 7.71
C GLY A 432 -16.21 19.87 8.18
N ASN A 433 -17.52 19.96 7.95
CA ASN A 433 -18.35 21.05 8.46
C ASN A 433 -18.51 20.93 9.99
N HIS A 434 -17.46 21.20 10.75
CA HIS A 434 -17.53 21.33 12.19
C HIS A 434 -17.98 22.75 12.53
N SER A 435 -19.24 22.88 12.95
CA SER A 435 -19.64 23.98 13.83
C SER A 435 -18.66 24.02 15.01
N LEU A 436 -18.33 25.22 15.50
CA LEU A 436 -17.35 25.54 16.54
C LEU A 436 -17.60 24.89 17.92
N THR A 437 -18.44 23.85 18.01
CA THR A 437 -18.99 23.30 19.25
C THR A 437 -18.79 21.79 19.45
N ALA A 438 -18.11 21.06 18.55
CA ALA A 438 -17.78 19.63 18.76
C ALA A 438 -16.30 19.34 18.49
N ALA A 439 -15.59 18.87 19.51
CA ALA A 439 -14.15 18.58 19.51
C ALA A 439 -13.80 17.18 18.96
N CYS A 440 -14.57 16.66 18.00
CA CYS A 440 -14.31 15.35 17.39
C CYS A 440 -13.65 15.55 16.02
N PRO A 441 -12.41 15.07 15.80
CA PRO A 441 -11.79 15.08 14.48
C PRO A 441 -12.62 14.25 13.50
N GLY A 442 -12.79 14.70 12.25
CA GLY A 442 -13.38 13.86 11.20
C GLY A 442 -12.61 12.54 11.00
N ALA A 443 -13.26 11.53 10.42
CA ALA A 443 -12.74 10.15 10.29
C ALA A 443 -11.29 10.05 9.76
N LEU A 444 -10.91 10.94 8.83
CA LEU A 444 -9.54 11.03 8.31
C LEU A 444 -8.53 11.45 9.38
N SER A 445 -8.86 12.50 10.13
CA SER A 445 -8.04 13.04 11.21
C SER A 445 -7.97 12.09 12.38
N GLN A 446 -9.05 11.36 12.67
CA GLN A 446 -9.07 10.36 13.74
C GLN A 446 -8.01 9.27 13.54
N THR A 447 -7.80 8.81 12.31
CA THR A 447 -6.89 7.69 12.02
C THR A 447 -5.41 8.05 12.17
N PHE A 448 -4.98 9.22 11.66
CA PHE A 448 -3.56 9.61 11.75
C PHE A 448 -3.20 10.32 13.06
N LEU A 449 -4.18 10.87 13.79
CA LEU A 449 -3.98 11.46 15.13
C LEU A 449 -4.06 10.41 16.26
N GLU A 450 -4.45 9.18 15.93
CA GLU A 450 -4.55 8.10 16.90
C GLU A 450 -3.19 7.83 17.57
N PRO A 451 -3.17 7.51 18.87
CA PRO A 451 -1.96 7.05 19.55
C PRO A 451 -1.29 5.88 18.84
N SER A 452 -0.03 5.61 19.22
CA SER A 452 0.72 4.46 18.69
C SER A 452 -0.08 3.17 18.84
N TYR A 453 -0.14 2.33 17.81
CA TYR A 453 -0.74 1.00 17.89
C TYR A 453 0.11 0.07 18.77
N PHE A 454 1.40 0.38 18.92
CA PHE A 454 2.38 -0.43 19.64
C PHE A 454 3.11 0.35 20.75
N PRO A 455 2.38 0.93 21.73
CA PRO A 455 2.95 1.84 22.73
C PRO A 455 4.04 1.19 23.60
N SER A 456 3.91 -0.11 23.91
CA SER A 456 4.92 -0.85 24.69
C SER A 456 6.24 -1.03 23.95
N LEU A 457 6.19 -1.17 22.60
CA LEU A 457 7.40 -1.28 21.78
C LEU A 457 8.14 0.05 21.71
N ASP A 458 7.39 1.15 21.64
CA ASP A 458 7.95 2.50 21.67
C ASP A 458 8.59 2.81 23.03
N ALA A 459 7.87 2.52 24.11
CA ALA A 459 8.39 2.67 25.47
C ALA A 459 9.66 1.84 25.69
N ALA A 460 9.69 0.59 25.20
CA ALA A 460 10.86 -0.28 25.32
C ALA A 460 12.12 0.35 24.70
N LYS A 461 11.99 1.08 23.58
CA LYS A 461 13.12 1.79 22.95
C LYS A 461 13.60 2.97 23.80
N THR A 462 12.68 3.69 24.46
CA THR A 462 13.02 4.82 25.35
C THR A 462 13.89 4.38 26.51
N PHE A 463 13.57 3.26 27.15
CA PHE A 463 14.28 2.78 28.35
C PHE A 463 15.46 1.83 28.05
N LEU A 464 15.72 1.52 26.77
CA LEU A 464 16.76 0.57 26.37
C LEU A 464 18.15 1.04 26.80
N GLY A 465 18.43 2.34 26.72
CA GLY A 465 19.72 2.92 27.11
C GLY A 465 19.98 2.86 28.62
N ASP A 466 18.95 3.05 29.45
CA ASP A 466 19.06 2.93 30.90
C ASP A 466 19.24 1.47 31.31
N PHE A 467 18.53 0.55 30.64
CA PHE A 467 18.69 -0.89 30.85
C PHE A 467 20.14 -1.37 30.60
N TRP A 468 20.82 -0.82 29.58
CA TRP A 468 22.24 -1.11 29.30
C TRP A 468 23.17 -0.70 30.44
N ARG A 469 22.89 0.43 31.09
CA ARG A 469 23.68 0.94 32.23
C ARG A 469 23.46 0.09 33.48
N TYR A 470 22.21 -0.26 33.78
CA TYR A 470 21.88 -1.11 34.92
C TYR A 470 22.49 -2.51 34.85
N GLU A 471 22.51 -3.17 33.69
CA GLU A 471 23.18 -4.48 33.54
C GLU A 471 24.71 -4.37 33.62
N SER A 472 25.29 -3.32 33.04
CA SER A 472 26.75 -3.10 33.09
C SER A 472 27.25 -2.87 34.52
N ASP A 473 26.46 -2.18 35.34
CA ASP A 473 26.76 -1.93 36.75
C ASP A 473 26.53 -3.18 37.65
N GLN A 474 25.66 -4.10 37.26
CA GLN A 474 25.45 -5.38 37.96
C GLN A 474 26.44 -6.48 37.54
N GLY A 475 26.99 -6.43 36.31
CA GLY A 475 28.02 -7.36 35.84
C GLY A 475 29.44 -7.08 36.39
N GLY A 476 29.61 -6.01 37.17
CA GLY A 476 30.90 -5.57 37.73
C GLY A 476 31.09 -5.80 39.24
N ARG A 477 30.22 -6.55 39.92
CA ARG A 477 30.40 -6.88 41.35
C ARG A 477 30.69 -8.37 41.56
N PRO A 478 31.85 -8.74 42.12
CA PRO A 478 32.18 -10.13 42.46
C PRO A 478 31.31 -10.70 43.58
#